data_AF-A0A5J5IFN7-F1
#
_entry.id   AF-A0A5J5IFN7-F1
#
_cell.length_a   1.000
_cell.length_b   1.000
_cell.length_c   1.000
_cell.angle_alpha   90.00
_cell.angle_beta   90.00
_cell.angle_gamma   90.00
#
_symmetry.space_group_name_H-M   'P 1'
#
loop_
_entity.id
_entity.type
_entity.pdbx_description
1 polymer ?
#
loop_
_entity_poly.entity_id
_entity_poly.type
_entity_poly.pdbx_seq_one_letter_code
_entity_poly.pdbx_strand_id
1 'polypeptide(L)'
;MRATGLREDTPGEVVKMIDGILYSKGDKVKLDLGKRRSDTSDIFLNGRIATIEVIHTDYDDVIHIAVTMDDDPGQDLQRELGMYLYFSPEEVELIK
;
A
#
# COMPACT_ATOMS: atom_id res chain seq x y z
N MET A 1 4.49 -6.52 -7.53
CA MET A 1 5.75 -7.00 -6.93
C MET A 1 5.39 -7.64 -5.58
N ARG A 2 5.84 -8.86 -5.30
CA ARG A 2 5.56 -9.52 -4.00
C ARG A 2 6.39 -8.84 -2.91
N ALA A 3 5.75 -8.45 -1.81
CA ALA A 3 6.47 -8.10 -0.58
C ALA A 3 7.24 -9.35 -0.13
N THR A 4 8.55 -9.31 -0.26
CA THR A 4 9.44 -10.40 0.15
C THR A 4 9.73 -10.17 1.62
N GLY A 5 9.24 -11.02 2.52
CA GLY A 5 9.53 -10.92 3.95
C GLY A 5 8.37 -10.58 4.89
N LEU A 6 7.12 -10.47 4.41
CA LEU A 6 5.97 -10.30 5.31
C LEU A 6 6.00 -11.38 6.40
N ARG A 7 5.88 -10.97 7.66
CA ARG A 7 5.66 -11.90 8.77
C ARG A 7 4.34 -12.62 8.50
N GLU A 8 4.42 -13.88 8.07
CA GLU A 8 3.23 -14.74 7.85
C GLU A 8 2.36 -14.85 9.12
N ASP A 9 2.93 -14.59 10.31
CA ASP A 9 2.28 -14.68 11.62
C ASP A 9 1.86 -13.34 12.27
N THR A 10 2.04 -12.19 11.61
CA THR A 10 1.56 -10.91 12.19
C THR A 10 0.27 -10.47 11.51
N PRO A 11 -0.87 -10.46 12.24
CA PRO A 11 -2.09 -9.86 11.73
C PRO A 11 -1.77 -8.42 11.32
N GLY A 12 -2.10 -8.07 10.08
CA GLY A 12 -1.84 -6.72 9.62
C GLY A 12 -2.58 -5.69 10.49
N GLU A 13 -1.93 -4.56 10.73
CA GLU A 13 -2.42 -3.46 11.52
C GLU A 13 -3.45 -2.66 10.72
N VAL A 14 -4.50 -2.17 11.39
CA VAL A 14 -5.52 -1.30 10.77
C VAL A 14 -5.22 0.18 10.95
N VAL A 15 -4.21 0.53 11.76
CA VAL A 15 -3.77 1.89 12.03
C VAL A 15 -2.29 1.89 12.40
N LYS A 16 -1.51 2.85 11.88
CA LYS A 16 -0.09 2.99 12.20
C LYS A 16 0.39 4.44 12.10
N MET A 17 1.28 4.82 13.02
CA MET A 17 1.97 6.11 13.02
C MET A 17 3.29 5.99 12.26
N ILE A 18 3.48 6.78 11.21
CA ILE A 18 4.68 6.75 10.37
C ILE A 18 5.13 8.19 10.13
N ASP A 19 6.34 8.54 10.55
CA ASP A 19 6.90 9.90 10.42
C ASP A 19 5.96 11.03 10.88
N GLY A 20 5.15 10.77 11.92
CA GLY A 20 4.17 11.71 12.47
C GLY A 20 2.85 11.80 11.71
N ILE A 21 2.64 10.98 10.68
CA ILE A 21 1.39 10.87 9.91
C ILE A 21 0.66 9.57 10.28
N LEU A 22 -0.64 9.70 10.62
CA LEU A 22 -1.46 8.56 11.04
C LEU A 22 -2.12 7.97 9.80
N TYR A 23 -1.76 6.74 9.48
CA TYR A 23 -2.35 5.98 8.39
C TYR A 23 -3.33 4.98 8.99
N SER A 24 -4.53 4.91 8.42
CA SER A 24 -5.62 4.03 8.87
C SER A 24 -6.22 3.29 7.69
N LYS A 25 -6.76 2.09 7.94
CA LYS A 25 -7.59 1.38 6.96
C LYS A 25 -8.74 2.28 6.51
N GLY A 26 -8.95 2.35 5.19
CA GLY A 26 -9.96 3.18 4.55
C GLY A 26 -9.45 4.56 4.14
N ASP A 27 -8.28 4.99 4.60
CA ASP A 27 -7.68 6.24 4.15
C ASP A 27 -7.34 6.17 2.66
N LYS A 28 -7.44 7.32 2.00
CA LYS A 28 -7.05 7.49 0.60
C LYS A 28 -5.60 7.91 0.52
N VAL A 29 -4.85 7.28 -0.38
CA VAL A 29 -3.47 7.64 -0.67
C VAL A 29 -3.29 7.85 -2.16
N LYS A 30 -2.37 8.74 -2.52
CA LYS A 30 -1.89 8.90 -3.89
C LYS A 30 -0.55 8.19 -4.00
N LEU A 31 -0.38 7.36 -5.02
CA LEU A 31 0.91 6.71 -5.27
C LEU A 31 1.92 7.72 -5.83
N ASP A 32 3.08 7.84 -5.20
CA ASP A 32 4.24 8.57 -5.71
C ASP A 32 5.45 7.63 -5.72
N LEU A 33 5.57 6.81 -6.76
CA LEU A 33 6.60 5.78 -6.87
C LEU A 33 7.99 6.35 -7.22
N GLY A 34 8.10 7.68 -7.27
CA GLY A 34 9.31 8.39 -7.66
C GLY A 34 9.79 8.08 -9.09
N LYS A 35 10.93 8.65 -9.48
CA LYS A 35 11.57 8.39 -10.78
C LYS A 35 12.36 7.07 -10.83
N ARG A 36 12.42 6.32 -9.73
CA ARG A 36 13.39 5.23 -9.55
C ARG A 36 12.89 3.88 -10.05
N ARG A 37 11.59 3.74 -10.32
CA ARG A 37 11.02 2.53 -10.92
C ARG A 37 10.70 2.77 -12.40
N SER A 38 11.69 2.44 -13.22
CA SER A 38 11.68 2.59 -14.69
C SER A 38 11.21 1.32 -15.40
N ASP A 39 10.41 0.47 -14.76
CA ASP A 39 9.77 -0.65 -15.43
C ASP A 39 8.41 -0.18 -15.96
N THR A 40 8.15 -0.43 -17.25
CA THR A 40 7.01 0.07 -18.03
C THR A 40 5.63 -0.17 -17.39
N SER A 41 5.54 -1.05 -16.40
CA SER A 41 4.32 -1.32 -15.62
C SER A 41 4.04 -0.28 -14.52
N ASP A 42 5.06 0.36 -13.94
CA ASP A 42 4.91 1.26 -12.78
C ASP A 42 4.50 2.69 -13.16
N ILE A 43 4.77 3.10 -14.41
CA ILE A 43 4.36 4.43 -14.92
C ILE A 43 2.83 4.61 -14.82
N PHE A 44 2.06 3.54 -14.99
CA PHE A 44 0.60 3.62 -14.95
C PHE A 44 0.06 3.82 -13.53
N LEU A 45 0.78 3.36 -12.51
CA LEU A 45 0.33 3.44 -11.11
C LEU A 45 0.63 4.82 -10.50
N ASN A 46 1.67 5.49 -10.97
CA ASN A 46 2.08 6.77 -10.41
C ASN A 46 0.97 7.83 -10.54
N GLY A 47 0.67 8.51 -9.44
CA GLY A 47 -0.37 9.53 -9.34
C GLY A 47 -1.79 9.00 -9.20
N ARG A 48 -2.01 7.68 -9.22
CA ARG A 48 -3.33 7.08 -8.98
C ARG A 48 -3.70 7.09 -7.50
N ILE A 49 -5.01 7.00 -7.25
CA ILE A 49 -5.60 6.96 -5.92
C ILE A 49 -5.86 5.52 -5.53
N ALA A 50 -5.50 5.19 -4.29
CA ALA A 50 -5.71 3.89 -3.70
C ALA A 50 -6.29 4.02 -2.29
N THR A 51 -6.93 2.95 -1.81
CA THR A 51 -7.45 2.84 -0.45
C THR A 51 -6.59 1.89 0.37
N ILE A 52 -6.21 2.29 1.58
CA ILE A 52 -5.49 1.43 2.52
C ILE A 52 -6.41 0.31 3.00
N GLU A 53 -6.01 -0.94 2.80
CA GLU A 53 -6.75 -2.11 3.30
C GLU A 53 -6.14 -2.67 4.58
N VAL A 54 -4.81 -2.67 4.67
CA VAL A 54 -4.07 -3.21 5.81
C VAL A 54 -2.62 -2.68 5.80
N ILE A 55 -2.01 -2.57 6.98
CA ILE A 55 -0.62 -2.14 7.14
C ILE A 55 0.17 -3.30 7.73
N HIS A 56 1.26 -3.69 7.07
CA HIS A 56 2.13 -4.76 7.55
C HIS A 56 3.49 -4.22 8.00
N THR A 57 4.08 -4.94 8.95
CA THR A 57 5.49 -4.76 9.32
C THR A 57 6.18 -6.10 9.09
N ASP A 58 7.26 -6.10 8.32
CA ASP A 58 8.04 -7.30 8.08
C ASP A 58 9.02 -7.62 9.23
N TYR A 59 9.90 -8.59 9.03
CA TYR A 59 10.87 -9.00 10.06
C TYR A 59 11.97 -7.96 10.33
N ASP A 60 12.22 -7.06 9.38
CA ASP A 60 13.25 -6.02 9.45
C ASP A 60 12.68 -4.67 9.93
N ASP A 61 11.49 -4.70 10.55
CA ASP A 61 10.72 -3.53 10.97
C ASP A 61 10.35 -2.58 9.81
N VAL A 62 10.40 -3.05 8.56
CA VAL A 62 9.99 -2.26 7.40
C VAL A 62 8.48 -2.30 7.27
N ILE A 63 7.90 -1.13 7.06
CA ILE A 63 6.46 -0.93 6.94
C ILE A 63 6.04 -1.08 5.48
N HIS A 64 4.99 -1.85 5.24
CA HIS A 64 4.36 -2.04 3.94
C HIS A 64 2.89 -1.66 4.04
N ILE A 65 2.49 -0.65 3.27
CA ILE A 65 1.10 -0.20 3.17
C ILE A 65 0.44 -0.99 2.05
N ALA A 66 -0.53 -1.83 2.40
CA ALA A 66 -1.28 -2.63 1.46
C ALA A 66 -2.55 -1.89 1.02
N VAL A 67 -2.72 -1.75 -0.28
CA VAL A 67 -3.78 -0.94 -0.87
C VAL A 67 -4.54 -1.67 -1.98
N THR A 68 -5.74 -1.17 -2.27
CA THR A 68 -6.46 -1.46 -3.50
C THR A 68 -6.67 -0.19 -4.32
N MET A 69 -6.65 -0.30 -5.64
CA MET A 69 -6.78 0.85 -6.53
C MET A 69 -8.25 1.26 -6.69
N ASP A 70 -8.56 2.54 -6.53
CA ASP A 70 -9.95 3.03 -6.60
C ASP A 70 -10.55 2.97 -8.01
N ASP A 71 -9.69 2.98 -9.04
CA ASP A 71 -10.10 2.94 -10.44
C ASP A 71 -10.03 1.52 -11.04
N ASP A 72 -9.69 0.51 -10.24
CA ASP A 72 -9.67 -0.89 -10.68
C ASP A 72 -11.05 -1.53 -10.51
N PRO A 73 -11.71 -1.96 -11.61
CA PRO A 73 -13.01 -2.63 -11.52
C PRO A 73 -12.97 -3.95 -10.73
N GLY A 74 -11.79 -4.52 -10.50
CA GLY A 74 -11.57 -5.71 -9.67
C GLY A 74 -11.31 -5.41 -8.19
N GLN A 75 -11.38 -4.15 -7.73
CA GLN A 75 -11.07 -3.76 -6.36
C GLN A 75 -11.84 -4.56 -5.30
N ASP A 76 -13.14 -4.77 -5.50
CA ASP A 76 -13.95 -5.49 -4.50
C ASP A 76 -13.53 -6.97 -4.38
N LEU A 77 -13.28 -7.63 -5.52
CA LEU A 77 -12.77 -9.01 -5.53
C LEU A 77 -11.37 -9.10 -4.92
N GLN A 78 -10.50 -8.11 -5.18
CA GLN A 78 -9.19 -8.00 -4.54
C GLN A 78 -9.31 -7.93 -3.01
N ARG A 79 -10.26 -7.13 -2.49
CA ARG A 79 -10.53 -7.07 -1.04
C ARG A 79 -11.00 -8.41 -0.50
N GLU A 80 -11.95 -9.06 -1.16
CA GLU A 80 -12.50 -10.35 -0.73
C GLU A 80 -11.44 -11.45 -0.69
N LEU A 81 -10.52 -11.46 -1.67
CA LEU A 81 -9.45 -12.45 -1.78
C LEU A 81 -8.19 -12.08 -0.98
N GLY A 82 -8.14 -10.90 -0.34
CA GLY A 82 -6.93 -10.42 0.35
C GLY A 82 -5.75 -10.15 -0.60
N MET A 83 -6.04 -9.81 -1.85
CA MET A 83 -5.05 -9.53 -2.89
C MET A 83 -4.76 -8.04 -2.97
N TYR A 84 -3.71 -7.59 -2.28
CA TYR A 84 -3.34 -6.18 -2.22
C TYR A 84 -2.06 -5.86 -2.99
N LEU A 85 -1.91 -4.59 -3.36
CA LEU A 85 -0.64 -4.02 -3.79
C LEU A 85 0.07 -3.43 -2.58
N TYR A 86 1.39 -3.59 -2.50
CA TYR A 86 2.18 -3.19 -1.34
C TYR A 86 3.15 -2.09 -1.74
N PHE A 87 3.16 -1.01 -0.97
CA PHE A 87 4.04 0.14 -1.16
C PHE A 87 4.71 0.51 0.16
N SER A 88 5.90 1.08 0.05
CA SER A 88 6.56 1.70 1.20
C SER A 88 5.87 3.03 1.57
N PRO A 89 6.02 3.53 2.80
CA PRO A 89 5.43 4.80 3.21
C PRO A 89 5.92 6.00 2.39
N GLU A 90 7.17 5.97 1.91
CA GLU A 90 7.70 7.01 1.03
C GLU A 90 7.15 6.98 -0.40
N GLU A 91 6.54 5.86 -0.81
CA GLU A 91 5.93 5.67 -2.13
C GLU A 91 4.44 6.09 -2.14
N VAL A 92 3.91 6.60 -1.02
CA VAL A 92 2.52 7.03 -0.90
C VAL A 92 2.36 8.37 -0.19
N GLU A 93 1.44 9.18 -0.68
CA GLU A 93 1.05 10.45 -0.07
C GLU A 93 -0.38 10.34 0.47
N LEU A 94 -0.59 10.62 1.77
CA LEU A 94 -1.92 10.61 2.36
C LEU A 94 -2.78 11.75 1.81
N ILE A 95 -3.99 11.42 1.37
CA ILE A 95 -4.98 12.38 0.89
C ILE A 95 -6.07 12.50 1.95
N LYS A 96 -6.28 13.72 2.45
CA LYS A 96 -7.39 14.04 3.36
C LYS A 96 -8.65 14.41 2.60
#